data_AF-A0A7C1JBT1-F1
#
_entry.id   AF-A0A7C1JBT1-F1
#
_cell.length_a   1.000
_cell.length_b   1.000
_cell.length_c   1.000
_cell.angle_alpha   90.00
_cell.angle_beta   90.00
_cell.angle_gamma   90.00
#
_symmetry.space_group_name_H-M   'P 1'
#
loop_
_entity.id
_entity.type
_entity.pdbx_description
1 polymer ?
#
loop_
_entity_poly.entity_id
_entity_poly.type
_entity_poly.pdbx_seq_one_letter_code
_entity_poly.pdbx_strand_id
1 'polypeptide(L)'
;FPDQELDVEAHEVKQVYRTFYRTIDTGSSIPPQVELRVFTFSKKPIAVRNIEVKEVSNFAPPFIAGPDPGGKEGVPIYRKVFESNGWVVYENENCLPRAFTVSKLDVAGDIRDVRKKFELFEFNPAETALVSHEDMTRIGRTSFAKGVARIERYDTDRIIIDAEFRDGPGFLVLADQYFPGWKAFVDSRETPIYKVDGLLRGVVVPPGRHAVEFKYRPEKIYAAGIVGVVALLGTLVLAYRVR
;
A
#
# COMPACT_ATOMS: atom_id res chain seq x y z
N PHE A 1 15.86 17.15 26.75
CA PHE A 1 15.28 16.73 25.45
C PHE A 1 15.90 17.64 24.40
N PRO A 2 16.50 17.10 23.33
CA PRO A 2 17.10 17.95 22.30
C PRO A 2 16.00 18.75 21.59
N ASP A 3 16.25 20.03 21.35
CA ASP A 3 15.39 20.86 20.51
C ASP A 3 15.29 20.23 19.12
N GLN A 4 14.07 19.95 18.66
CA GLN A 4 13.83 19.40 17.33
C GLN A 4 13.23 20.47 16.43
N GLU A 5 13.94 20.85 15.36
CA GLU A 5 13.52 21.91 14.41
C GLU A 5 12.94 21.33 13.12
N LEU A 6 11.74 21.78 12.76
CA LEU A 6 11.06 21.36 11.53
C LEU A 6 11.21 22.49 10.53
N ASP A 7 12.15 22.33 9.61
CA ASP A 7 12.30 23.27 8.51
C ASP A 7 11.24 23.00 7.46
N VAL A 8 10.37 23.98 7.25
CA VAL A 8 9.36 23.97 6.18
C VAL A 8 9.81 24.96 5.12
N GLU A 9 10.09 24.47 3.92
CA GLU A 9 10.56 25.34 2.85
C GLU A 9 9.45 26.21 2.27
N ALA A 10 9.79 27.44 1.86
CA ALA A 10 8.80 28.40 1.33
C ALA A 10 8.03 27.89 0.10
N HIS A 11 8.64 27.00 -0.69
CA HIS A 11 7.97 26.39 -1.84
C HIS A 11 6.92 25.35 -1.43
N GLU A 12 7.01 24.80 -0.21
CA GLU A 12 6.07 23.85 0.37
C GLU A 12 4.81 24.55 0.91
N VAL A 13 4.87 25.85 1.21
CA VAL A 13 3.74 26.64 1.75
C VAL A 13 2.82 27.20 0.64
N LYS A 14 3.09 26.91 -0.64
CA LYS A 14 2.44 27.55 -1.80
C LYS A 14 0.92 27.28 -1.97
N GLN A 15 0.29 26.44 -1.15
CA GLN A 15 -1.15 26.21 -1.18
C GLN A 15 -1.76 26.45 0.21
N VAL A 16 -2.95 27.08 0.22
CA VAL A 16 -3.58 27.78 1.37
C VAL A 16 -3.83 26.90 2.60
N TYR A 17 -3.70 25.58 2.49
CA TYR A 17 -3.74 24.66 3.62
C TYR A 17 -2.76 23.50 3.38
N ARG A 18 -1.78 23.34 4.27
CA ARG A 18 -0.99 22.11 4.38
C ARG A 18 -0.89 21.68 5.83
N THR A 19 -1.12 20.41 6.09
CA THR A 19 -0.92 19.81 7.40
C THR A 19 0.48 19.22 7.45
N PHE A 20 1.26 19.66 8.45
CA PHE A 20 2.59 19.15 8.72
C PHE A 20 2.50 18.24 9.95
N TYR A 21 3.17 17.10 9.89
CA TYR A 21 3.25 16.17 11.00
C TYR A 21 4.71 15.94 11.33
N ARG A 22 5.00 15.92 12.62
CA ARG A 22 6.30 15.51 13.13
C ARG A 22 6.10 14.65 14.36
N THR A 23 6.64 13.46 14.30
CA THR A 23 6.76 12.61 15.48
C THR A 23 8.00 13.05 16.24
N ILE A 24 7.80 13.50 17.47
CA ILE A 24 8.88 13.85 18.39
C ILE A 24 9.12 12.63 19.26
N ASP A 25 10.28 12.00 19.12
CA ASP A 25 10.70 10.94 20.04
C ASP A 25 11.01 11.57 21.41
N THR A 26 10.20 11.19 22.41
CA THR A 26 10.34 11.67 23.80
C THR A 26 11.10 10.66 24.67
N GLY A 27 11.58 9.55 24.11
CA GLY A 27 12.20 8.46 24.87
C GLY A 27 11.22 7.77 25.82
N SER A 28 11.74 7.18 26.90
CA SER A 28 10.93 6.44 27.89
C SER A 28 10.10 7.31 28.84
N SER A 29 10.22 8.64 28.74
CA SER A 29 9.55 9.60 29.61
C SER A 29 8.92 10.69 28.76
N ILE A 30 7.60 10.66 28.60
CA ILE A 30 6.85 11.74 27.95
C ILE A 30 7.00 12.98 28.84
N PRO A 31 7.65 14.07 28.39
CA PRO A 31 7.72 15.28 29.18
C PRO A 31 6.30 15.79 29.44
N PRO A 32 5.99 16.29 30.64
CA PRO A 32 4.63 16.69 31.01
C PRO A 32 4.10 17.87 30.18
N GLN A 33 4.98 18.56 29.44
CA GLN A 33 4.67 19.72 28.61
C GLN A 33 5.54 19.72 27.35
N VAL A 34 4.94 20.07 26.21
CA VAL A 34 5.63 20.29 24.93
C VAL A 34 5.37 21.75 24.53
N GLU A 35 6.44 22.52 24.32
CA GLU A 35 6.35 23.89 23.84
C GLU A 35 6.51 23.92 22.31
N LEU A 36 5.47 24.34 21.59
CA LEU A 36 5.54 24.53 20.14
C LEU A 36 5.88 26.00 19.83
N ARG A 37 7.08 26.25 19.33
CA ARG A 37 7.48 27.58 18.82
C ARG A 37 7.42 27.59 17.30
N VAL A 38 6.69 28.57 16.75
CA VAL A 38 6.59 28.77 15.30
C VAL A 38 7.29 30.08 14.94
N PHE A 39 8.37 30.00 14.18
CA PHE A 39 9.07 31.16 13.64
C PHE A 39 8.70 31.36 12.17
N THR A 40 8.45 32.60 11.77
CA THR A 40 8.18 32.95 10.38
C THR A 40 8.89 34.23 9.98
N PHE A 41 9.45 34.23 8.78
CA PHE A 41 10.07 35.40 8.15
C PHE A 41 9.17 36.03 7.07
N SER A 42 7.87 35.73 7.08
CA SER A 42 6.91 36.23 6.10
C SER A 42 6.54 37.70 6.34
N LYS A 43 6.47 38.48 5.25
CA LYS A 43 5.92 39.86 5.24
C LYS A 43 4.38 39.91 5.33
N LYS A 44 3.70 38.77 5.21
CA LYS A 44 2.23 38.63 5.32
C LYS A 44 1.87 37.82 6.58
N PRO A 45 0.75 38.11 7.24
CA PRO A 45 0.27 37.32 8.37
C PRO A 45 0.11 35.84 7.99
N ILE A 46 0.66 34.94 8.81
CA ILE A 46 0.44 33.50 8.70
C ILE A 46 -0.49 33.09 9.83
N ALA A 47 -1.60 32.44 9.48
CA ALA A 47 -2.51 31.85 10.45
C ALA A 47 -2.18 30.34 10.58
N VAL A 48 -1.75 29.91 11.76
CA VAL A 48 -1.68 28.49 12.11
C VAL A 48 -3.04 28.10 12.70
N ARG A 49 -3.68 27.07 12.14
CA ARG A 49 -4.99 26.58 12.58
C ARG A 49 -4.94 25.06 12.72
N ASN A 50 -5.82 24.51 13.56
CA ASN A 50 -6.00 23.06 13.74
C ASN A 50 -4.72 22.33 14.20
N ILE A 51 -4.01 22.89 15.18
CA ILE A 51 -2.90 22.18 15.84
C ILE A 51 -3.52 21.06 16.67
N GLU A 52 -3.21 19.82 16.31
CA GLU A 52 -3.62 18.63 17.05
C GLU A 52 -2.37 17.93 17.59
N VAL A 53 -2.30 17.76 18.91
CA VAL A 53 -1.24 16.99 19.57
C VAL A 53 -1.85 15.66 19.97
N LYS A 54 -1.40 14.58 19.34
CA LYS A 54 -1.79 13.22 19.71
C LYS A 54 -0.64 12.57 20.47
N GLU A 55 -0.95 12.02 21.64
CA GLU A 55 -0.03 11.11 22.29
C GLU A 55 0.07 9.85 21.44
N VAL A 56 1.28 9.56 20.95
CA VAL A 56 1.60 8.29 20.28
C VAL A 56 2.34 7.43 21.30
N SER A 57 1.71 7.17 22.44
CA SER A 57 2.23 6.21 23.40
C SER A 57 2.03 4.82 22.82
N ASN A 58 3.13 4.08 22.73
CA ASN A 58 3.32 2.81 22.00
C ASN A 58 3.69 3.02 20.52
N PHE A 59 4.99 3.11 20.26
CA PHE A 59 5.61 2.84 18.95
C PHE A 59 5.55 1.34 18.57
N ALA A 60 4.74 0.55 19.27
CA ALA A 60 4.22 -0.69 18.68
C ALA A 60 3.06 -0.25 17.81
N PRO A 61 3.04 -0.55 16.50
CA PRO A 61 1.86 -0.27 15.68
C PRO A 61 0.64 -0.84 16.45
N PRO A 62 -0.39 -0.04 16.76
CA PRO A 62 -1.55 -0.49 17.54
C PRO A 62 -2.29 -1.65 16.86
N PHE A 63 -1.96 -1.89 15.59
CA PHE A 63 -2.45 -2.98 14.78
C PHE A 63 -1.34 -4.02 14.59
N ILE A 64 -1.54 -5.16 15.22
CA ILE A 64 -0.91 -6.43 14.88
C ILE A 64 -1.38 -6.76 13.45
N ALA A 65 -0.48 -6.76 12.47
CA ALA A 65 -0.81 -7.01 11.07
C ALA A 65 -0.99 -8.52 10.78
N GLY A 66 -0.47 -9.41 11.63
CA GLY A 66 -0.73 -10.85 11.59
C GLY A 66 -1.86 -11.28 12.55
N PRO A 67 -2.27 -12.56 12.54
CA PRO A 67 -2.93 -13.13 13.72
C PRO A 67 -1.94 -13.04 14.89
N ASP A 68 -2.35 -12.37 15.98
CA ASP A 68 -1.63 -12.37 17.25
C ASP A 68 -0.96 -13.74 17.51
N PRO A 69 0.36 -13.84 17.75
CA PRO A 69 1.05 -15.10 18.08
C PRO A 69 0.55 -15.79 19.37
N GLY A 70 -0.62 -15.42 19.86
CA GLY A 70 -1.08 -15.57 21.22
C GLY A 70 -0.37 -14.54 22.07
N GLY A 71 -1.12 -13.57 22.58
CA GLY A 71 -0.73 -12.52 23.54
C GLY A 71 0.02 -13.04 24.77
N LYS A 72 1.24 -13.52 24.55
CA LYS A 72 2.25 -13.81 25.55
C LYS A 72 3.04 -12.52 25.70
N GLU A 73 2.74 -11.78 26.77
CA GLU A 73 3.60 -10.70 27.24
C GLU A 73 5.06 -11.15 27.17
N GLY A 74 5.90 -10.39 26.46
CA GLY A 74 7.35 -10.65 26.36
C GLY A 74 7.86 -11.43 25.14
N VAL A 75 7.01 -11.84 24.19
CA VAL A 75 7.50 -12.38 22.90
C VAL A 75 7.86 -11.23 21.95
N PRO A 76 9.11 -11.13 21.45
CA PRO A 76 9.50 -10.09 20.51
C PRO A 76 8.73 -10.21 19.18
N ILE A 77 8.13 -9.10 18.71
CA ILE A 77 7.44 -9.01 17.40
C ILE A 77 8.39 -9.39 16.24
N TYR A 78 9.68 -9.16 16.43
CA TYR A 78 10.74 -9.40 15.48
C TYR A 78 11.70 -10.47 16.01
N ARG A 79 11.85 -11.57 15.27
CA ARG A 79 12.80 -12.64 15.60
C ARG A 79 14.12 -12.40 14.87
N LYS A 80 15.23 -12.27 15.58
CA LYS A 80 16.56 -12.22 14.95
C LYS A 80 16.84 -13.56 14.25
N VAL A 81 17.11 -13.55 12.95
CA VAL A 81 17.37 -14.76 12.15
C VAL A 81 18.79 -14.82 11.60
N PHE A 82 19.50 -13.70 11.54
CA PHE A 82 20.88 -13.64 11.07
C PHE A 82 21.64 -12.48 11.73
N GLU A 83 22.92 -12.68 12.00
CA GLU A 83 23.83 -11.66 12.50
C GLU A 83 25.25 -11.91 11.95
N SER A 84 25.85 -10.89 11.34
CA SER A 84 27.25 -10.94 10.87
C SER A 84 27.77 -9.52 10.59
N ASN A 85 29.01 -9.22 10.98
CA ASN A 85 29.77 -8.03 10.59
C ASN A 85 28.95 -6.72 10.49
N GLY A 86 28.28 -6.33 11.57
CA GLY A 86 27.49 -5.09 11.63
C GLY A 86 26.09 -5.15 11.02
N TRP A 87 25.68 -6.32 10.51
CA TRP A 87 24.33 -6.56 10.02
C TRP A 87 23.57 -7.48 10.96
N VAL A 88 22.31 -7.13 11.20
CA VAL A 88 21.36 -7.97 11.91
C VAL A 88 20.08 -8.04 11.09
N VAL A 89 19.61 -9.25 10.78
CA VAL A 89 18.35 -9.47 10.09
C VAL A 89 17.33 -9.99 11.08
N TYR A 90 16.16 -9.35 11.06
CA TYR A 90 15.02 -9.75 11.84
C TYR A 90 13.89 -10.20 10.92
N GLU A 91 13.23 -11.28 11.29
CA GLU A 91 11.98 -11.75 10.70
C GLU A 91 10.81 -11.14 11.44
N ASN A 92 9.88 -10.55 10.69
CA ASN A 92 8.61 -10.08 11.22
C ASN A 92 7.58 -11.21 11.11
N GLU A 93 7.26 -11.87 12.21
CA GLU A 93 6.21 -12.90 12.25
C GLU A 93 4.81 -12.26 12.34
N ASN A 94 4.74 -10.95 12.58
CA ASN A 94 3.52 -10.16 12.69
C ASN A 94 3.26 -9.36 11.40
N CYS A 95 3.23 -10.03 10.25
CA CYS A 95 2.90 -9.44 8.96
C CYS A 95 1.62 -10.03 8.38
N LEU A 96 0.88 -9.23 7.60
CA LEU A 96 -0.21 -9.75 6.77
C LEU A 96 0.35 -10.75 5.74
N PRO A 97 -0.39 -11.83 5.43
CA PRO A 97 -0.02 -12.70 4.33
C PRO A 97 -0.04 -11.92 3.02
N ARG A 98 0.76 -12.37 2.04
CA ARG A 98 0.89 -11.68 0.76
C ARG A 98 -0.44 -11.54 0.00
N ALA A 99 -1.35 -12.48 0.16
CA ALA A 99 -2.75 -12.34 -0.24
C ALA A 99 -3.62 -12.34 1.01
N PHE A 100 -4.44 -11.31 1.18
CA PHE A 100 -5.31 -11.14 2.34
C PHE A 100 -6.64 -10.51 1.93
N THR A 101 -7.58 -10.43 2.86
CA THR A 101 -8.91 -9.85 2.62
C THR A 101 -9.20 -8.77 3.62
N VAL A 102 -9.89 -7.71 3.19
CA VAL A 102 -10.33 -6.62 4.06
C VAL A 102 -11.85 -6.56 4.09
N SER A 103 -12.40 -6.10 5.21
CA SER A 103 -13.84 -5.91 5.40
C SER A 103 -14.32 -4.52 5.01
N LYS A 104 -13.41 -3.56 4.89
CA LYS A 104 -13.73 -2.16 4.65
C LYS A 104 -12.83 -1.56 3.57
N LEU A 105 -13.40 -0.67 2.76
CA LEU A 105 -12.67 0.27 1.94
C LEU A 105 -12.85 1.67 2.49
N ASP A 106 -11.77 2.43 2.50
CA ASP A 106 -11.78 3.86 2.76
C ASP A 106 -11.09 4.59 1.62
N VAL A 107 -11.36 5.89 1.52
CA VAL A 107 -10.82 6.71 0.43
C VAL A 107 -9.52 7.37 0.87
N ALA A 108 -8.53 7.39 -0.02
CA ALA A 108 -7.37 8.24 0.09
C ALA A 108 -7.22 9.12 -1.15
N GLY A 109 -6.63 10.30 -0.96
CA GLY A 109 -6.34 11.24 -2.02
C GLY A 109 -5.21 10.75 -2.93
N ASP A 110 -3.97 11.12 -2.58
CA ASP A 110 -2.76 10.71 -3.28
C ASP A 110 -1.86 9.81 -2.41
N ILE A 111 -0.70 9.41 -2.93
CA ILE A 111 0.25 8.57 -2.19
C ILE A 111 0.75 9.21 -0.88
N ARG A 112 0.75 10.54 -0.78
CA ARG A 112 1.16 11.25 0.45
C ARG A 112 0.08 11.12 1.52
N ASP A 113 -1.19 11.19 1.12
CA ASP A 113 -2.32 10.95 2.01
C ASP A 113 -2.35 9.50 2.51
N VAL A 114 -2.14 8.52 1.62
CA VAL A 114 -1.98 7.11 2.00
C VAL A 114 -0.85 6.95 3.04
N ARG A 115 0.35 7.47 2.72
CA ARG A 115 1.50 7.38 3.63
C ARG A 115 1.19 7.99 5.00
N LYS A 116 0.58 9.18 5.01
CA LYS A 116 0.16 9.86 6.23
C LYS A 116 -0.81 9.01 7.05
N LYS A 117 -1.83 8.40 6.43
CA LYS A 117 -2.80 7.54 7.12
C LYS A 117 -2.14 6.32 7.79
N PHE A 118 -1.13 5.74 7.14
CA PHE A 118 -0.31 4.67 7.73
C PHE A 118 0.59 5.19 8.89
N GLU A 119 1.29 6.31 8.70
CA GLU A 119 2.17 6.91 9.70
C GLU A 119 1.43 7.33 10.98
N LEU A 120 0.18 7.79 10.83
CA LEU A 120 -0.69 8.23 11.92
C LEU A 120 -1.60 7.12 12.46
N PHE A 121 -1.48 5.89 11.96
CA PHE A 121 -2.31 4.74 12.34
C PHE A 121 -3.82 5.05 12.33
N GLU A 122 -4.29 5.78 11.32
CA GLU A 122 -5.71 6.21 11.23
C GLU A 122 -6.66 5.04 10.92
N PHE A 123 -6.13 3.88 10.53
CA PHE A 123 -6.89 2.68 10.23
C PHE A 123 -6.08 1.40 10.48
N ASN A 124 -6.80 0.28 10.62
CA ASN A 124 -6.20 -1.06 10.70
C ASN A 124 -6.04 -1.67 9.28
N PRO A 125 -4.81 -1.89 8.78
CA PRO A 125 -4.59 -2.43 7.43
C PRO A 125 -5.02 -3.89 7.27
N ALA A 126 -5.21 -4.63 8.36
CA ALA A 126 -5.78 -5.98 8.32
C ALA A 126 -7.30 -5.99 8.04
N GLU A 127 -7.96 -4.84 8.19
CA GLU A 127 -9.42 -4.73 8.09
C GLU A 127 -9.87 -3.71 7.04
N THR A 128 -9.05 -2.71 6.75
CA THR A 128 -9.36 -1.59 5.86
C THR A 128 -8.28 -1.43 4.80
N ALA A 129 -8.68 -1.30 3.54
CA ALA A 129 -7.81 -0.92 2.44
C ALA A 129 -8.19 0.48 1.91
N LEU A 130 -7.19 1.23 1.47
CA LEU A 130 -7.37 2.56 0.90
C LEU A 130 -7.44 2.51 -0.63
N VAL A 131 -8.45 3.14 -1.21
CA VAL A 131 -8.63 3.27 -2.67
C VAL A 131 -8.84 4.72 -3.07
N SER A 132 -8.70 5.02 -4.37
CA SER A 132 -8.98 6.36 -4.89
C SER A 132 -10.49 6.69 -4.85
N HIS A 133 -10.85 7.97 -4.92
CA HIS A 133 -12.27 8.39 -5.03
C HIS A 133 -12.95 7.81 -6.29
N GLU A 134 -12.22 7.75 -7.41
CA GLU A 134 -12.71 7.17 -8.67
C GLU A 134 -12.97 5.67 -8.51
N ASP A 135 -12.03 4.94 -7.92
CA ASP A 135 -12.16 3.50 -7.70
C ASP A 135 -13.28 3.19 -6.70
N MET A 136 -13.41 3.96 -5.62
CA MET A 136 -14.52 3.82 -4.67
C MET A 136 -15.88 3.97 -5.36
N THR A 137 -15.99 4.92 -6.28
CA THR A 137 -17.22 5.16 -7.05
C THR A 137 -17.50 4.01 -8.02
N ARG A 138 -16.47 3.49 -8.70
CA ARG A 138 -16.58 2.32 -9.58
C ARG A 138 -16.97 1.05 -8.85
N ILE A 139 -16.45 0.85 -7.64
CA ILE A 139 -16.75 -0.29 -6.77
C ILE A 139 -18.18 -0.18 -6.21
N GLY A 140 -18.62 1.04 -5.88
CA GLY A 140 -19.98 1.34 -5.45
C GLY A 140 -20.35 0.86 -4.04
N ARG A 141 -19.36 0.47 -3.23
CA ARG A 141 -19.55 0.01 -1.84
C ARG A 141 -18.29 0.13 -1.00
N THR A 142 -18.47 0.27 0.31
CA THR A 142 -17.39 0.41 1.29
C THR A 142 -17.23 -0.80 2.21
N SER A 143 -18.21 -1.72 2.25
CA SER A 143 -18.23 -2.87 3.17
C SER A 143 -18.26 -4.20 2.43
N PHE A 144 -17.45 -5.14 2.90
CA PHE A 144 -17.18 -6.45 2.32
C PHE A 144 -17.19 -7.54 3.39
N ALA A 145 -17.53 -8.76 2.98
CA ALA A 145 -17.43 -9.92 3.86
C ALA A 145 -15.96 -10.25 4.12
N LYS A 146 -15.64 -10.60 5.36
CA LYS A 146 -14.34 -11.16 5.71
C LYS A 146 -14.26 -12.57 5.09
N GLY A 147 -13.09 -12.92 4.57
CA GLY A 147 -12.89 -14.21 3.92
C GLY A 147 -11.52 -14.80 4.22
N VAL A 148 -11.19 -15.84 3.46
CA VAL A 148 -9.85 -16.43 3.45
C VAL A 148 -9.31 -16.31 2.03
N ALA A 149 -8.03 -15.95 1.90
CA ALA A 149 -7.31 -15.94 0.64
C ALA A 149 -6.01 -16.72 0.81
N ARG A 150 -5.75 -17.68 -0.10
CA ARG A 150 -4.53 -18.50 -0.09
C ARG A 150 -3.93 -18.54 -1.47
N ILE A 151 -2.65 -18.19 -1.57
CA ILE A 151 -1.90 -18.30 -2.82
C ILE A 151 -1.66 -19.79 -3.10
N GLU A 152 -2.22 -20.31 -4.19
CA GLU A 152 -2.02 -21.68 -4.67
C GLU A 152 -0.83 -21.75 -5.63
N ARG A 153 -0.61 -20.68 -6.41
CA ARG A 153 0.52 -20.57 -7.34
C ARG A 153 1.06 -19.15 -7.39
N TYR A 154 2.39 -19.03 -7.38
CA TYR A 154 3.08 -17.75 -7.44
C TYR A 154 4.27 -17.82 -8.43
N ASP A 155 4.04 -17.39 -9.66
CA ASP A 155 5.05 -17.25 -10.71
C ASP A 155 5.25 -15.78 -11.09
N THR A 156 6.26 -15.52 -11.92
CA THR A 156 6.62 -14.15 -12.35
C THR A 156 5.51 -13.45 -13.14
N ASP A 157 4.77 -14.18 -13.98
CA ASP A 157 3.73 -13.64 -14.87
C ASP A 157 2.32 -14.12 -14.51
N ARG A 158 2.18 -14.98 -13.49
CA ARG A 158 0.92 -15.62 -13.13
C ARG A 158 0.83 -15.88 -11.63
N ILE A 159 -0.23 -15.43 -11.01
CA ILE A 159 -0.55 -15.70 -9.61
C ILE A 159 -1.97 -16.27 -9.54
N ILE A 160 -2.16 -17.37 -8.79
CA ILE A 160 -3.48 -17.98 -8.56
C ILE A 160 -3.72 -18.01 -7.06
N ILE A 161 -4.89 -17.52 -6.65
CA ILE A 161 -5.32 -17.39 -5.27
C ILE A 161 -6.68 -18.08 -5.13
N ASP A 162 -6.78 -19.04 -4.21
CA ASP A 162 -8.05 -19.60 -3.77
C ASP A 162 -8.63 -18.66 -2.71
N ALA A 163 -9.83 -18.14 -2.97
CA ALA A 163 -10.50 -17.18 -2.09
C ALA A 163 -11.91 -17.65 -1.73
N GLU A 164 -12.29 -17.57 -0.45
CA GLU A 164 -13.60 -17.97 0.04
C GLU A 164 -14.24 -16.85 0.88
N PHE A 165 -15.46 -16.45 0.49
CA PHE A 165 -16.27 -15.43 1.16
C PHE A 165 -17.70 -15.94 1.39
N ARG A 166 -18.08 -16.21 2.64
CA ARG A 166 -19.37 -16.87 2.96
C ARG A 166 -20.54 -15.91 3.04
N ASP A 167 -20.33 -14.75 3.64
CA ASP A 167 -21.41 -13.86 4.08
C ASP A 167 -21.67 -12.69 3.10
N GLY A 168 -21.06 -12.73 1.92
CA GLY A 168 -21.19 -11.67 0.92
C GLY A 168 -19.98 -11.57 0.01
N PRO A 169 -19.93 -10.54 -0.86
CA PRO A 169 -18.77 -10.30 -1.71
C PRO A 169 -17.57 -9.85 -0.86
N GLY A 170 -16.41 -10.29 -1.28
CA GLY A 170 -15.13 -10.00 -0.66
C GLY A 170 -14.33 -8.94 -1.39
N PHE A 171 -13.40 -8.33 -0.66
CA PHE A 171 -12.33 -7.53 -1.26
C PHE A 171 -10.99 -8.19 -0.95
N LEU A 172 -10.37 -8.74 -1.99
CA LEU A 172 -9.07 -9.40 -1.92
C LEU A 172 -7.97 -8.41 -2.26
N VAL A 173 -6.94 -8.34 -1.42
CA VAL A 173 -5.73 -7.56 -1.64
C VAL A 173 -4.57 -8.53 -1.89
N LEU A 174 -3.85 -8.27 -2.97
CA LEU A 174 -2.56 -8.89 -3.25
C LEU A 174 -1.47 -7.84 -3.02
N ALA A 175 -0.56 -8.14 -2.09
CA ALA A 175 0.56 -7.30 -1.69
C ALA A 175 1.69 -7.26 -2.74
N ASP A 176 1.33 -7.14 -4.02
CA ASP A 176 2.21 -6.94 -5.14
C ASP A 176 1.97 -5.57 -5.77
N GLN A 177 3.02 -5.01 -6.37
CA GLN A 177 2.96 -3.70 -6.98
C GLN A 177 1.91 -3.62 -8.10
N TYR A 178 0.95 -2.70 -7.99
CA TYR A 178 0.07 -2.29 -9.06
C TYR A 178 0.88 -1.70 -10.21
N PHE A 179 0.81 -2.36 -11.37
CA PHE A 179 1.55 -1.95 -12.56
C PHE A 179 0.73 -2.24 -13.83
N PRO A 180 0.79 -1.38 -14.85
CA PRO A 180 0.09 -1.62 -16.11
C PRO A 180 0.50 -2.94 -16.78
N GLY A 181 -0.48 -3.63 -17.37
CA GLY A 181 -0.28 -4.91 -18.06
C GLY A 181 -0.74 -6.12 -17.25
N TRP A 182 -0.98 -6.00 -15.94
CA TRP A 182 -1.67 -7.05 -15.20
C TRP A 182 -3.17 -7.06 -15.49
N LYS A 183 -3.74 -8.26 -15.67
CA LYS A 183 -5.19 -8.52 -15.76
C LYS A 183 -5.58 -9.47 -14.64
N ALA A 184 -6.77 -9.28 -14.07
CA ALA A 184 -7.31 -10.17 -13.05
C ALA A 184 -8.55 -10.90 -13.56
N PHE A 185 -8.75 -12.12 -13.08
CA PHE A 185 -9.87 -12.97 -13.43
C PHE A 185 -10.43 -13.62 -12.17
N VAL A 186 -11.75 -13.67 -12.05
CA VAL A 186 -12.45 -14.49 -11.04
C VAL A 186 -13.18 -15.59 -11.79
N ASP A 187 -12.80 -16.85 -11.54
CA ASP A 187 -13.30 -18.01 -12.28
C ASP A 187 -13.24 -17.83 -13.80
N SER A 188 -12.09 -17.36 -14.29
CA SER A 188 -11.82 -17.05 -15.71
C SER A 188 -12.59 -15.86 -16.30
N ARG A 189 -13.41 -15.14 -15.52
CA ARG A 189 -14.07 -13.90 -15.96
C ARG A 189 -13.21 -12.70 -15.59
N GLU A 190 -12.86 -11.88 -16.58
CA GLU A 190 -12.02 -10.69 -16.35
C GLU A 190 -12.71 -9.71 -15.39
N THR A 191 -11.96 -9.22 -14.40
CA THR A 191 -12.42 -8.26 -13.41
C THR A 191 -11.42 -7.10 -13.30
N PRO A 192 -11.86 -5.87 -13.01
CA PRO A 192 -10.95 -4.75 -12.81
C PRO A 192 -9.99 -4.99 -11.65
N ILE A 193 -8.74 -4.56 -11.83
CA ILE A 193 -7.77 -4.43 -10.74
C ILE A 193 -7.81 -2.99 -10.24
N TYR A 194 -8.02 -2.83 -8.94
CA TYR A 194 -7.99 -1.55 -8.26
C TYR A 194 -6.62 -1.30 -7.63
N LYS A 195 -6.18 -0.04 -7.62
CA LYS A 195 -4.97 0.35 -6.90
C LYS A 195 -5.31 0.55 -5.43
N VAL A 196 -4.66 -0.22 -4.58
CA VAL A 196 -4.92 -0.28 -3.14
C VAL A 196 -3.70 0.25 -2.38
N ASP A 197 -3.91 1.01 -1.30
CA ASP A 197 -2.84 1.50 -0.43
C ASP A 197 -1.70 2.18 -1.22
N GLY A 198 -2.07 2.86 -2.31
CA GLY A 198 -1.18 3.56 -3.21
C GLY A 198 -0.28 2.70 -4.10
N LEU A 199 -0.08 1.41 -3.79
CA LEU A 199 0.85 0.54 -4.51
C LEU A 199 0.41 -0.91 -4.70
N LEU A 200 -0.60 -1.42 -4.00
CA LEU A 200 -1.03 -2.82 -4.03
C LEU A 200 -2.16 -3.05 -5.04
N ARG A 201 -2.48 -4.31 -5.32
CA ARG A 201 -3.58 -4.72 -6.21
C ARG A 201 -4.77 -5.19 -5.39
N GLY A 202 -5.95 -4.68 -5.70
CA GLY A 202 -7.22 -5.12 -5.12
C GLY A 202 -8.19 -5.63 -6.17
N VAL A 203 -9.00 -6.62 -5.81
CA VAL A 203 -10.10 -7.12 -6.66
C VAL A 203 -11.34 -7.40 -5.82
N VAL A 204 -12.51 -7.09 -6.39
CA VAL A 204 -13.79 -7.51 -5.81
C VAL A 204 -14.05 -8.95 -6.22
N VAL A 205 -14.36 -9.79 -5.24
CA VAL A 205 -14.69 -11.21 -5.45
C VAL A 205 -16.15 -11.43 -5.05
N PRO A 206 -16.97 -12.12 -5.88
CA PRO A 206 -18.34 -12.47 -5.51
C PRO A 206 -18.40 -13.37 -4.25
N PRO A 207 -19.59 -13.53 -3.65
CA PRO A 207 -19.79 -14.50 -2.56
C PRO A 207 -19.58 -15.93 -3.06
N GLY A 208 -18.92 -16.74 -2.24
CA GLY A 208 -18.59 -18.14 -2.53
C GLY A 208 -17.09 -18.40 -2.51
N ARG A 209 -16.71 -19.58 -3.00
CA ARG A 209 -15.31 -19.97 -3.20
C ARG A 209 -14.96 -19.79 -4.67
N HIS A 210 -13.86 -19.09 -4.93
CA HIS A 210 -13.46 -18.66 -6.25
C HIS A 210 -11.95 -18.78 -6.47
N ALA A 211 -11.56 -19.08 -7.71
CA ALA A 211 -10.17 -18.95 -8.14
C ALA A 211 -9.94 -17.54 -8.69
N VAL A 212 -9.14 -16.76 -7.98
CA VAL A 212 -8.71 -15.42 -8.38
C VAL A 212 -7.34 -15.51 -9.03
N GLU A 213 -7.25 -15.10 -10.28
CA GLU A 213 -6.05 -15.23 -11.09
C GLU A 213 -5.55 -13.87 -11.59
N PHE A 214 -4.28 -13.56 -11.35
CA PHE A 214 -3.59 -12.42 -11.93
C PHE A 214 -2.66 -12.90 -13.03
N LYS A 215 -2.73 -12.32 -14.23
CA LYS A 215 -1.86 -12.61 -15.37
C LYS A 215 -1.22 -11.35 -15.91
N TYR A 216 0.09 -11.40 -16.14
CA TYR A 216 0.80 -10.33 -16.82
C TYR A 216 0.67 -10.46 -18.34
N ARG A 217 0.08 -9.45 -18.96
CA ARG A 217 -0.21 -9.33 -20.39
C ARG A 217 0.23 -7.95 -20.89
N PRO A 218 1.53 -7.73 -21.14
CA PRO A 218 2.06 -6.44 -21.59
C PRO A 218 1.78 -6.22 -23.08
N GLU A 219 0.55 -5.82 -23.43
CA GLU A 219 0.10 -5.63 -24.81
C GLU A 219 1.04 -4.73 -25.64
N LYS A 220 1.60 -3.68 -25.03
CA LYS A 220 2.57 -2.78 -25.67
C LYS A 220 3.88 -3.46 -26.06
N ILE A 221 4.37 -4.40 -25.24
CA ILE A 221 5.60 -5.14 -25.54
C ILE A 221 5.35 -6.10 -26.70
N TYR A 222 4.19 -6.76 -26.74
CA TYR A 222 3.81 -7.61 -27.88
C TYR A 222 3.71 -6.82 -29.18
N ALA A 223 3.07 -5.64 -29.15
CA ALA A 223 3.01 -4.76 -30.32
C ALA A 223 4.40 -4.30 -30.79
N ALA A 224 5.27 -3.89 -29.86
CA ALA A 224 6.65 -3.51 -30.18
C ALA A 224 7.44 -4.68 -30.79
N GLY A 225 7.25 -5.90 -30.28
CA GLY A 225 7.84 -7.11 -30.85
C GLY A 225 7.42 -7.37 -32.29
N ILE A 226 6.12 -7.22 -32.60
CA ILE A 226 5.60 -7.36 -33.98
C ILE A 226 6.23 -6.32 -34.91
N VAL A 227 6.30 -5.05 -34.50
CA VAL A 227 6.95 -3.99 -35.27
C VAL A 227 8.42 -4.30 -35.53
N GLY A 228 9.14 -4.80 -34.51
CA GLY A 228 10.53 -5.22 -34.64
C GLY A 228 10.73 -6.34 -35.65
N VAL A 229 9.86 -7.36 -35.64
CA VAL A 229 9.88 -8.46 -36.62
C VAL A 229 9.63 -7.95 -38.04
N VAL A 230 8.64 -7.08 -38.22
CA VAL A 230 8.33 -6.49 -39.54
C VAL A 230 9.50 -5.66 -40.07
N ALA A 231 10.13 -4.85 -39.23
CA ALA A 231 11.30 -4.05 -39.60
C ALA A 231 12.50 -4.92 -39.99
N LEU A 232 12.75 -6.01 -39.24
CA LEU A 232 13.80 -6.96 -39.54
C LEU A 232 13.58 -7.64 -40.91
N LEU A 233 12.36 -8.13 -41.14
CA LEU A 233 12.00 -8.76 -42.42
C LEU A 233 12.12 -7.77 -43.59
N GLY A 234 11.65 -6.53 -43.42
CA GLY A 234 11.80 -5.48 -44.42
C GLY A 234 13.27 -5.20 -44.77
N THR A 235 14.13 -5.14 -43.76
CA THR A 235 15.57 -4.94 -43.94
C THR A 235 16.22 -6.12 -44.68
N LEU A 236 15.85 -7.36 -44.34
CA LEU A 236 16.35 -8.56 -45.02
C LEU A 236 15.91 -8.61 -46.49
N VAL A 237 14.66 -8.23 -46.80
CA VAL A 237 14.16 -8.15 -48.17
C VAL A 237 14.91 -7.10 -48.98
N LEU A 238 15.18 -5.92 -48.39
CA LEU A 238 15.98 -4.88 -49.04
C LEU A 238 17.43 -5.35 -49.28
N ALA A 239 18.06 -5.98 -48.29
CA ALA A 239 19.41 -6.52 -48.43
C ALA A 239 19.50 -7.61 -49.50
N TYR A 240 18.48 -8.46 -49.62
CA TYR A 240 18.42 -9.49 -50.67
C TYR A 240 18.28 -8.87 -52.07
N ARG A 241 17.53 -7.78 -52.22
CA ARG A 241 17.33 -7.11 -53.52
C ARG A 241 18.55 -6.32 -54.01
N VAL A 242 19.45 -5.94 -53.11
CA VAL A 242 20.67 -5.18 -53.44
C VAL A 242 21.84 -6.09 -53.83
N ARG A 243 21.69 -7.40 -53.65
CA ARG A 243 22.69 -8.42 -53.95
C ARG A 243 22.41 -9.11 -55.27
#